data_AF-T1R7K2-F1
#
_entry.id   AF-T1R7K2-F1
#
_cell.length_a   1.000
_cell.length_b   1.000
_cell.length_c   1.000
_cell.angle_alpha   90.00
_cell.angle_beta   90.00
_cell.angle_gamma   90.00
#
_symmetry.space_group_name_H-M   'P 1'
#
loop_
_entity.id
_entity.type
_entity.pdbx_description
1 polymer ?
#
loop_
_entity_poly.entity_id
_entity_poly.type
_entity_poly.pdbx_seq_one_letter_code
_entity_poly.pdbx_strand_id
1 'polypeptide(L)'
;MVYILRTHLKKKYLIQALREVYGLGNSLCFQLCKSLGFQKYFLLKEITHEDIYHIDQLLENSKLTIKSDLQRTIKERIDCLVGIKTYRGIRLRQGLPVRGQRTHTNARTCKNLRKLKR
;
A
#
# COMPACT_ATOMS: atom_id res chain seq x y z
N MET A 1 21.71 -3.70 -7.34
CA MET A 1 20.27 -3.31 -7.32
C MET A 1 19.58 -4.23 -6.33
N VAL A 2 18.75 -3.71 -5.42
CA VAL A 2 18.13 -4.52 -4.35
C VAL A 2 16.66 -4.75 -4.69
N TYR A 3 16.25 -6.01 -4.67
CA TYR A 3 14.87 -6.43 -4.90
C TYR A 3 14.37 -7.12 -3.63
N ILE A 4 13.23 -6.68 -3.11
CA ILE A 4 12.50 -7.35 -2.04
C ILE A 4 11.12 -7.70 -2.59
N LEU A 5 10.64 -8.94 -2.45
CA LEU A 5 9.39 -9.42 -3.06
C LEU A 5 9.25 -9.10 -4.56
N ARG A 6 10.34 -9.06 -5.34
CA ARG A 6 10.36 -8.63 -6.77
C ARG A 6 10.11 -7.14 -7.04
N THR A 7 10.09 -6.29 -6.01
CA THR A 7 10.04 -4.83 -6.17
C THR A 7 11.43 -4.23 -6.06
N HIS A 8 11.81 -3.43 -7.06
CA HIS A 8 13.07 -2.71 -7.06
C HIS A 8 13.02 -1.53 -6.08
N LEU A 9 13.89 -1.55 -5.09
CA LEU A 9 13.95 -0.52 -4.06
C LEU A 9 14.89 0.62 -4.43
N LYS A 10 14.43 1.87 -4.30
CA LYS A 10 15.18 3.07 -4.73
C LYS A 10 15.63 3.98 -3.57
N LYS A 11 15.04 3.85 -2.37
CA LYS A 11 15.36 4.72 -1.23
C LYS A 11 16.70 4.37 -0.57
N LYS A 12 17.25 5.36 0.14
CA LYS A 12 18.54 5.23 0.84
C LYS A 12 18.46 4.34 2.08
N TYR A 13 17.40 4.49 2.88
CA TYR A 13 17.22 3.77 4.15
C TYR A 13 16.25 2.60 4.01
N LEU A 14 16.52 1.50 4.71
CA LEU A 14 15.73 0.27 4.62
C LEU A 14 14.24 0.48 4.94
N ILE A 15 13.92 1.13 6.07
CA ILE A 15 12.53 1.39 6.50
C ILE A 15 11.76 2.19 5.43
N GLN A 16 12.42 3.18 4.83
CA GLN A 16 11.82 4.01 3.78
C GLN A 16 11.67 3.23 2.48
N ALA A 17 12.61 2.35 2.18
CA ALA A 17 12.59 1.49 1.00
C ALA A 17 11.44 0.47 1.08
N LEU A 18 11.25 -0.20 2.22
CA LEU A 18 10.15 -1.14 2.41
C LEU A 18 8.76 -0.50 2.18
N ARG A 19 8.60 0.80 2.42
CA ARG A 19 7.35 1.53 2.14
C ARG A 19 7.03 1.69 0.65
N GLU A 20 7.98 1.44 -0.25
CA GLU A 20 7.71 1.41 -1.69
C GLU A 20 6.84 0.19 -2.06
N VAL A 21 6.80 -0.83 -1.20
CA VAL A 21 5.89 -1.95 -1.32
C VAL A 21 4.47 -1.53 -0.92
N TYR A 22 3.53 -1.66 -1.86
CA TYR A 22 2.13 -1.32 -1.61
C TYR A 22 1.53 -2.17 -0.48
N GLY A 23 1.00 -1.50 0.54
CA GLY A 23 0.44 -2.15 1.74
C GLY A 23 1.31 -2.03 2.99
N LEU A 24 2.61 -1.69 2.84
CA LEU A 24 3.50 -1.48 3.99
C LEU A 24 3.52 -0.01 4.44
N GLY A 25 3.05 0.23 5.67
CA GLY A 25 3.07 1.52 6.33
C GLY A 25 4.32 1.73 7.20
N ASN A 26 4.51 2.94 7.71
CA ASN A 26 5.69 3.28 8.52
C ASN A 26 5.80 2.47 9.82
N SER A 27 4.67 2.27 10.51
CA SER A 27 4.60 1.48 11.74
C SER A 27 4.95 0.01 11.50
N LEU A 28 4.36 -0.59 10.46
CA LEU A 28 4.63 -1.98 10.07
C LEU A 28 6.09 -2.17 9.67
N CYS A 29 6.65 -1.30 8.81
CA CYS A 29 8.07 -1.37 8.46
C CYS A 29 8.98 -1.26 9.69
N PHE A 30 8.65 -0.38 10.63
CA PHE A 30 9.43 -0.25 11.86
C PHE A 30 9.35 -1.50 12.72
N GLN A 31 8.17 -2.09 12.87
CA GLN A 31 7.98 -3.35 13.60
C GLN A 31 8.73 -4.50 12.96
N LEU A 32 8.66 -4.64 11.63
CA LEU A 32 9.37 -5.66 10.85
C LEU A 32 10.90 -5.53 10.98
N CYS A 33 11.42 -4.31 10.82
CA CYS A 33 12.85 -4.07 11.01
C CYS A 33 13.29 -4.35 12.44
N LYS A 34 12.47 -3.99 13.43
CA LYS A 34 12.75 -4.25 14.84
C LYS A 34 12.77 -5.74 15.16
N SER A 35 11.85 -6.54 14.60
CA SER A 35 11.85 -8.00 14.81
C SER A 35 13.06 -8.69 14.21
N LEU A 36 13.65 -8.12 13.15
CA LEU A 36 14.87 -8.62 12.52
C LEU A 36 16.15 -8.02 13.12
N GLY A 37 16.03 -7.12 14.10
CA GLY A 37 17.19 -6.51 14.76
C GLY A 37 17.84 -5.35 13.98
N PHE A 38 17.23 -4.85 12.90
CA PHE A 38 17.79 -3.74 12.15
C PHE A 38 17.67 -2.41 12.90
N GLN A 39 18.72 -1.59 12.78
CA GLN A 39 18.72 -0.22 13.28
C GLN A 39 17.79 0.69 12.45
N LYS A 40 17.27 1.75 13.07
CA LYS A 40 16.34 2.69 12.44
C LYS A 40 16.90 3.35 11.17
N TYR A 41 18.19 3.67 11.17
CA TYR A 41 18.87 4.38 10.08
C TYR A 41 19.74 3.45 9.22
N PHE A 42 19.41 2.16 9.18
CA PHE A 42 20.14 1.18 8.38
C PHE A 42 20.08 1.53 6.88
N LEU A 43 21.24 1.53 6.22
CA LEU A 43 21.34 1.84 4.80
C LEU A 43 20.95 0.63 3.96
N LEU A 44 20.20 0.88 2.88
CA LEU A 44 19.81 -0.16 1.93
C LEU A 44 21.02 -0.79 1.21
N LYS A 45 22.15 -0.07 1.12
CA LYS A 45 23.37 -0.57 0.47
C LYS A 45 24.09 -1.66 1.28
N GLU A 46 23.87 -1.69 2.58
CA GLU A 46 24.56 -2.58 3.53
C GLU A 46 23.81 -3.91 3.72
N ILE A 47 22.64 -4.06 3.09
CA ILE A 47 21.81 -5.25 3.26
C ILE A 47 22.47 -6.47 2.60
N THR A 48 22.50 -7.58 3.32
CA THR A 48 23.01 -8.85 2.80
C THR A 48 21.92 -9.63 2.07
N HIS A 49 22.31 -10.65 1.30
CA HIS A 49 21.34 -11.54 0.65
C HIS A 49 20.55 -12.40 1.66
N GLU A 50 21.17 -12.75 2.79
CA GLU A 50 20.53 -13.47 3.88
C GLU A 50 19.44 -12.62 4.55
N ASP A 51 19.74 -11.34 4.80
CA ASP A 51 18.77 -10.37 5.33
C ASP A 51 17.53 -10.24 4.43
N ILE A 52 17.75 -10.18 3.11
CA ILE A 52 16.64 -10.11 2.13
C ILE A 52 15.77 -11.36 2.23
N TYR A 53 16.40 -12.54 2.32
CA TYR A 53 15.67 -13.79 2.47
C TYR A 53 14.87 -13.83 3.78
N HIS A 54 15.44 -13.39 4.90
CA HIS A 54 14.73 -13.30 6.18
C HIS A 54 13.57 -12.32 6.14
N ILE A 55 13.71 -11.18 5.45
CA ILE A 55 12.61 -10.22 5.25
C ILE A 55 11.49 -10.86 4.44
N ASP A 56 11.82 -11.53 3.34
CA ASP A 56 10.82 -12.19 2.48
C ASP A 56 10.08 -13.30 3.25
N GLN A 57 10.79 -14.16 3.98
CA GLN A 57 10.18 -15.19 4.83
C GLN A 57 9.27 -14.61 5.91
N LEU A 58 9.70 -13.54 6.59
CA LEU A 58 8.89 -12.91 7.63
C LEU A 58 7.61 -12.30 7.02
N LEU A 59 7.73 -11.66 5.85
CA LEU A 59 6.57 -11.11 5.14
C LEU A 59 5.58 -12.20 4.74
N GLU A 60 6.04 -13.34 4.24
CA GLU A 60 5.19 -14.50 3.93
C GLU A 60 4.49 -15.05 5.20
N ASN A 61 5.24 -15.21 6.29
CA ASN A 61 4.71 -15.73 7.55
C ASN A 61 3.73 -14.77 8.26
N SER A 62 3.89 -13.46 8.06
CA SER A 62 3.10 -12.43 8.72
C SER A 62 1.62 -12.40 8.31
N LYS A 63 1.20 -13.20 7.33
CA LYS A 63 -0.17 -13.24 6.77
C LYS A 63 -0.70 -11.87 6.35
N LEU A 64 0.18 -10.92 6.05
CA LEU A 64 -0.20 -9.58 5.61
C LEU A 64 -0.71 -9.64 4.17
N THR A 65 -1.80 -8.92 3.89
CA THR A 65 -2.25 -8.71 2.51
C THR A 65 -1.47 -7.56 1.89
N ILE A 66 -0.60 -7.85 0.94
CA ILE A 66 0.33 -6.90 0.33
C ILE A 66 0.15 -6.91 -1.19
N LYS A 67 0.58 -5.85 -1.88
CA LYS A 67 0.65 -5.74 -3.35
C LYS A 67 -0.70 -6.04 -4.05
N SER A 68 -0.73 -7.05 -4.91
CA SER A 68 -1.85 -7.43 -5.76
C SER A 68 -3.07 -7.84 -4.95
N ASP A 69 -2.85 -8.54 -3.85
CA ASP A 69 -3.95 -9.11 -3.07
C ASP A 69 -4.69 -8.00 -2.31
N LEU A 70 -3.94 -7.03 -1.80
CA LEU A 70 -4.53 -5.84 -1.20
C LEU A 70 -5.29 -4.99 -2.24
N GLN A 71 -4.75 -4.82 -3.45
CA GLN A 71 -5.43 -4.10 -4.53
C GLN A 71 -6.72 -4.83 -4.96
N ARG A 72 -6.65 -6.15 -5.11
CA ARG A 72 -7.79 -7.00 -5.47
C ARG A 72 -8.89 -6.93 -4.42
N THR A 73 -8.56 -7.09 -3.15
CA THR A 73 -9.55 -7.02 -2.05
C THR A 73 -10.19 -5.64 -1.94
N ILE A 74 -9.45 -4.55 -2.17
CA ILE A 74 -10.00 -3.18 -2.21
C ILE A 74 -10.95 -3.04 -3.41
N LYS A 75 -10.56 -3.54 -4.58
CA LYS A 75 -11.36 -3.48 -5.79
C LYS A 75 -12.67 -4.27 -5.63
N GLU A 76 -12.60 -5.50 -5.13
CA GLU A 76 -13.77 -6.34 -4.85
C GLU A 76 -14.76 -5.64 -3.90
N ARG A 77 -14.25 -4.97 -2.85
CA ARG A 77 -15.09 -4.17 -1.94
C ARG A 77 -15.76 -3.00 -2.66
N ILE A 78 -15.05 -2.30 -3.55
CA ILE A 78 -15.61 -1.20 -4.34
C ILE A 78 -16.67 -1.71 -5.31
N ASP A 79 -16.39 -2.79 -6.02
CA ASP A 79 -17.29 -3.41 -6.99
C ASP A 79 -18.57 -3.89 -6.31
N CYS A 80 -18.48 -4.46 -5.11
CA CYS A 80 -19.62 -4.83 -4.28
C CYS A 80 -20.50 -3.61 -3.93
N LEU A 81 -19.91 -2.51 -3.45
CA LEU A 81 -20.65 -1.29 -3.12
C LEU A 81 -21.39 -0.70 -4.33
N VAL A 82 -20.77 -0.79 -5.51
CA VAL A 82 -21.30 -0.32 -6.79
C VAL A 82 -22.39 -1.23 -7.32
N GLY A 83 -22.25 -2.56 -7.18
CA GLY A 83 -23.23 -3.56 -7.56
C GLY A 83 -24.53 -3.45 -6.76
N ILE A 84 -24.42 -3.31 -5.43
CA ILE A 84 -25.56 -3.12 -4.52
C ILE A 84 -26.26 -1.76 -4.73
N LYS A 85 -25.61 -0.80 -5.41
CA LYS A 85 -26.10 0.59 -5.59
C LYS A 85 -26.28 1.36 -4.29
N THR A 86 -25.42 1.11 -3.31
CA THR A 86 -25.36 1.94 -2.09
C THR A 86 -25.05 3.41 -2.44
N TYR A 87 -25.41 4.36 -1.57
CA TYR A 87 -25.04 5.78 -1.75
C TYR A 87 -23.54 5.96 -2.06
N ARG A 88 -22.69 5.21 -1.33
CA ARG A 88 -21.24 5.21 -1.55
C ARG A 88 -20.86 4.72 -2.94
N GLY A 89 -21.48 3.64 -3.41
CA GLY A 89 -21.28 3.10 -4.75
C GLY A 89 -21.70 4.06 -5.87
N ILE A 90 -22.85 4.73 -5.70
CA ILE A 90 -23.33 5.74 -6.67
C ILE A 90 -22.34 6.91 -6.76
N ARG A 91 -21.87 7.43 -5.62
CA ARG A 91 -20.88 8.53 -5.59
C ARG A 91 -19.54 8.13 -6.20
N LEU A 92 -19.07 6.91 -5.92
CA LEU A 92 -17.86 6.35 -6.54
C LEU A 92 -18.01 6.28 -8.06
N ARG A 93 -19.11 5.73 -8.57
CA ARG A 93 -19.39 5.65 -10.02
C ARG A 93 -19.44 7.04 -10.68
N GLN A 94 -19.96 8.03 -9.97
CA GLN A 94 -20.03 9.42 -10.45
C GLN A 94 -18.69 10.18 -10.34
N GLY A 95 -17.69 9.65 -9.62
CA GLY A 95 -16.43 10.36 -9.35
C GLY A 95 -16.56 11.50 -8.34
N LEU A 96 -17.53 11.39 -7.43
CA LEU A 96 -17.81 12.39 -6.40
C LEU A 96 -17.31 11.93 -5.02
N PRO A 97 -17.08 12.87 -4.08
CA PRO A 97 -16.68 12.52 -2.73
C PRO A 97 -17.76 11.68 -2.02
N VAL A 98 -17.28 10.64 -1.34
CA VAL A 98 -18.11 9.58 -0.75
C VAL A 98 -18.46 9.85 0.73
N ARG A 99 -17.68 10.69 1.41
CA ARG A 99 -17.78 10.96 2.85
C ARG A 99 -18.57 12.24 3.17
N GLY A 100 -19.64 12.53 2.42
CA GLY A 100 -20.52 13.68 2.68
C GLY A 100 -19.88 15.07 2.47
N GLN A 101 -18.82 15.16 1.68
CA GLN A 101 -18.10 16.43 1.46
C GLN A 101 -18.84 17.33 0.46
N ARG A 102 -18.64 18.65 0.57
CA ARG A 102 -19.21 19.67 -0.34
C ARG A 102 -18.67 19.50 -1.76
N THR A 103 -19.57 19.44 -2.75
CA THR A 103 -19.21 19.23 -4.18
C THR A 103 -19.28 20.47 -5.06
N HIS A 104 -19.84 21.57 -4.55
CA HIS A 104 -20.06 22.80 -5.30
C HIS A 104 -18.74 23.50 -5.69
N THR A 105 -17.80 23.64 -4.75
CA THR A 105 -16.52 24.35 -4.95
C THR A 105 -15.35 23.36 -5.05
N ASN A 106 -15.04 22.68 -3.94
CA ASN A 106 -13.81 21.90 -3.77
C ASN A 106 -14.07 20.40 -3.84
N ALA A 107 -14.00 19.84 -5.06
CA ALA A 107 -14.06 18.38 -5.30
C ALA A 107 -13.13 17.91 -6.43
N ARG A 108 -12.13 18.73 -6.80
CA ARG A 108 -11.27 18.52 -7.98
C ARG A 108 -10.48 17.21 -7.91
N THR A 109 -9.94 16.87 -6.73
CA THR A 109 -9.18 15.62 -6.55
C THR A 109 -10.02 14.39 -6.90
N CYS A 110 -11.26 14.30 -6.40
CA CYS A 110 -12.14 13.18 -6.70
C CYS A 110 -12.62 13.19 -8.16
N LYS A 111 -12.95 14.37 -8.72
CA LYS A 111 -13.41 14.51 -10.10
C LYS A 111 -12.31 14.18 -11.12
N ASN A 112 -11.05 14.46 -10.79
CA ASN A 112 -9.90 14.22 -11.67
C ASN A 112 -9.39 12.77 -11.63
N LEU A 113 -9.58 12.06 -10.50
CA LEU A 113 -9.22 10.65 -10.40
C LEU A 113 -10.15 9.81 -11.31
N ARG A 114 -9.57 8.96 -12.18
CA ARG A 114 -10.32 8.12 -13.11
C ARG A 114 -11.35 7.26 -12.35
N LYS A 115 -12.62 7.37 -12.75
CA LYS A 115 -13.83 6.86 -12.05
C LYS A 115 -13.81 5.39 -11.58
N LEU A 116 -12.96 4.52 -12.16
CA LEU A 116 -12.99 3.07 -11.92
C LEU A 116 -11.62 2.41 -11.72
N LYS A 117 -10.51 3.17 -11.70
CA LYS A 117 -9.17 2.60 -11.48
C LYS A 117 -8.61 3.13 -10.17
N ARG A 118 -8.87 2.41 -9.09
CA ARG A 118 -8.06 2.42 -7.86
C ARG A 118 -7.46 1.05 -7.68
#